data_AF-A0A8T4YKT0-F1
#
_entry.id   AF-A0A8T4YKT0-F1
#
_cell.length_a   1.000
_cell.length_b   1.000
_cell.length_c   1.000
_cell.angle_alpha   90.00
_cell.angle_beta   90.00
_cell.angle_gamma   90.00
#
_symmetry.space_group_name_H-M   'P 1'
#
loop_
_entity.id
_entity.type
_entity.pdbx_description
1 polymer ?
#
loop_
_entity_poly.entity_id
_entity_poly.type
_entity_poly.pdbx_seq_one_letter_code
_entity_poly.pdbx_strand_id
1 'polypeptide(L)' 'SRGLREEGWETLEITDKERLDMAANFLTIDRDLAIHYEGNPRIMKEVRARGIEVIQIPGSELKKGNGGVHCMTCPILRT' A
#
# COMPACT_ATOMS: atom_id res chain seq x y z
N SER A 1 9.07 -12.06 -8.37
CA SER A 1 9.99 -11.23 -7.57
C SER A 1 11.41 -11.21 -8.13
N ARG A 2 11.97 -12.35 -8.57
CA ARG A 2 13.34 -12.42 -9.11
C ARG A 2 13.63 -11.43 -10.25
N GLY A 3 12.79 -11.37 -11.29
CA GLY A 3 13.00 -10.45 -12.42
C GLY A 3 13.01 -8.97 -12.04
N LEU A 4 12.08 -8.52 -11.19
CA LEU A 4 12.06 -7.14 -10.68
C LEU A 4 13.34 -6.80 -9.89
N ARG A 5 13.84 -7.74 -9.09
CA ARG A 5 15.11 -7.54 -8.35
C ARG A 5 16.31 -7.50 -9.30
N GLU A 6 16.31 -8.28 -10.37
CA GLU A 6 17.35 -8.27 -11.43
C GLU A 6 17.34 -6.95 -12.22
N GLU A 7 16.17 -6.34 -12.40
CA GLU A 7 15.99 -5.01 -13.00
C GLU A 7 16.34 -3.85 -12.04
N GLY A 8 16.74 -4.14 -10.79
CA GLY A 8 17.16 -3.14 -9.81
C GLY A 8 16.01 -2.53 -9.00
N TRP A 9 14.80 -3.07 -9.06
CA TRP A 9 13.69 -2.60 -8.23
C TRP A 9 13.88 -3.01 -6.77
N GLU A 10 13.70 -2.04 -5.87
CA GLU A 10 13.57 -2.32 -4.45
C GLU A 10 12.23 -3.02 -4.18
N THR A 11 12.25 -4.05 -3.33
CA THR A 11 11.05 -4.82 -2.97
C THR A 11 10.88 -4.86 -1.46
N LEU A 12 9.66 -4.59 -1.00
CA LEU A 12 9.25 -4.74 0.39
C LEU A 12 8.39 -5.98 0.53
N GLU A 13 8.95 -7.04 1.12
CA GLU A 13 8.21 -8.28 1.38
C GLU A 13 7.21 -8.08 2.54
N ILE A 14 6.05 -8.71 2.43
CA ILE A 14 4.98 -8.69 3.43
C ILE A 14 4.72 -10.10 3.96
N THR A 15 4.31 -10.20 5.22
CA THR A 15 3.89 -11.47 5.82
C THR A 15 2.51 -11.90 5.34
N ASP A 16 2.15 -13.17 5.52
CA ASP A 16 0.79 -13.64 5.23
C ASP A 16 -0.29 -12.89 6.04
N LYS A 17 0.03 -12.51 7.28
CA LYS A 17 -0.86 -11.69 8.09
C LYS A 17 -1.07 -10.31 7.45
N GLU A 18 0.00 -9.63 7.08
CA GLU A 18 -0.08 -8.32 6.42
C GLU A 18 -0.78 -8.41 5.06
N ARG A 19 -0.60 -9.52 4.33
CA ARG A 19 -1.34 -9.81 3.10
C ARG A 19 -2.84 -9.90 3.35
N LEU A 20 -3.27 -10.60 4.41
CA LEU A 20 -4.67 -10.67 4.83
C LEU A 20 -5.21 -9.31 5.34
N ASP A 21 -4.35 -8.52 5.97
CA ASP A 21 -4.64 -7.16 6.44
C ASP A 21 -4.53 -6.10 5.32
N MET A 22 -4.52 -6.53 4.05
CA MET A 22 -4.51 -5.68 2.84
C MET A 22 -3.31 -4.73 2.73
N ALA A 23 -2.16 -5.07 3.33
CA ALA A 23 -1.00 -4.20 3.46
C ALA A 23 -0.40 -3.68 2.13
N ALA A 24 -0.57 -4.41 1.03
CA ALA A 24 -0.07 -3.98 -0.28
C ALA A 24 -1.08 -3.13 -1.05
N ASN A 25 -2.27 -2.88 -0.51
CA ASN A 25 -3.39 -2.22 -1.21
C ASN A 25 -3.35 -0.69 -1.06
N PHE A 26 -2.19 -0.11 -1.38
CA PHE A 26 -2.01 1.34 -1.41
C PHE A 26 -2.70 1.94 -2.64
N LEU A 27 -3.33 3.11 -2.45
CA LEU A 27 -3.65 4.00 -3.55
C LEU A 27 -2.54 5.03 -3.68
N THR A 28 -1.63 4.83 -4.64
CA THR A 28 -0.60 5.83 -4.97
C THR A 28 -1.25 7.06 -5.60
N ILE A 29 -1.02 8.23 -5.01
CA ILE A 29 -1.51 9.52 -5.52
C ILE A 29 -0.44 10.17 -6.37
N ASP A 30 0.80 10.22 -5.87
CA ASP A 30 1.98 10.76 -6.53
C ASP A 30 3.21 9.88 -6.22
N ARG A 31 4.39 10.22 -6.73
CA ARG A 31 5.67 9.51 -6.55
C ARG A 31 5.98 9.21 -5.09
N ASP A 32 5.71 10.16 -4.19
CA ASP A 32 6.02 10.12 -2.77
C ASP A 32 4.77 10.26 -1.88
N LEU A 33 3.56 10.09 -2.45
CA LEU A 33 2.30 10.22 -1.70
C LEU A 33 1.35 9.06 -1.99
N ALA A 34 0.86 8.41 -0.94
CA ALA A 34 -0.14 7.35 -1.03
C ALA A 34 -1.22 7.44 0.05
N ILE A 35 -2.35 6.76 -0.19
CA ILE A 35 -3.42 6.56 0.78
C ILE A 35 -3.51 5.07 1.13
N HIS A 36 -3.69 4.79 2.42
CA HIS A 36 -3.93 3.43 2.92
C HIS A 36 -4.95 3.46 4.06
N TYR A 37 -5.58 2.33 4.37
CA TYR A 37 -6.34 2.24 5.61
C TYR A 37 -5.44 2.28 6.85
N GLU A 38 -6.00 2.64 7.99
CA GLU A 38 -5.35 2.47 9.29
C GLU A 38 -4.90 1.01 9.52
N GLY A 39 -3.73 0.83 10.14
CA GLY A 39 -3.11 -0.46 10.42
C GLY A 39 -1.72 -0.63 9.78
N ASN A 40 -1.27 -1.89 9.70
CA ASN A 40 0.02 -2.30 9.10
C ASN A 40 1.24 -1.45 9.55
N PRO A 41 1.47 -1.26 10.86
CA PRO A 41 2.45 -0.29 11.37
C PRO A 41 3.88 -0.55 10.89
N ARG A 42 4.29 -1.82 10.69
CA ARG A 42 5.59 -2.16 10.12
C ARG A 42 5.72 -1.61 8.70
N ILE A 43 4.74 -1.89 7.85
CA ILE A 43 4.72 -1.43 6.45
C ILE A 43 4.74 0.09 6.41
N MET A 44 3.91 0.75 7.22
CA MET A 44 3.86 2.20 7.29
C MET A 44 5.21 2.81 7.71
N LYS A 45 5.94 2.15 8.61
CA LYS A 45 7.31 2.55 8.98
C LYS A 45 8.28 2.37 7.80
N GLU A 46 8.22 1.23 7.12
CA GLU A 46 9.09 0.90 6.00
C GLU A 46 8.91 1.84 4.80
N VAL A 47 7.67 2.16 4.42
CA VAL A 47 7.40 3.06 3.29
C VAL A 47 7.76 4.51 3.62
N ARG A 48 7.51 4.97 4.85
CA ARG A 48 7.95 6.30 5.31
C ARG A 48 9.47 6.44 5.34
N ALA A 49 10.18 5.38 5.74
CA ALA A 49 11.65 5.37 5.70
C ALA A 49 12.20 5.48 4.26
N ARG A 50 11.40 5.13 3.25
CA ARG A 50 11.71 5.28 1.82
C ARG A 50 11.24 6.62 1.23
N GLY A 51 10.80 7.55 2.07
CA GLY A 51 10.36 8.87 1.65
C GLY A 51 8.94 8.92 1.10
N ILE A 52 8.12 7.88 1.29
CA ILE A 52 6.71 7.87 0.87
C ILE A 52 5.84 8.33 2.04
N GLU A 53 5.15 9.45 1.88
CA GLU A 53 4.08 9.88 2.76
C GLU A 53 2.85 8.98 2.57
N VAL A 54 2.26 8.53 3.68
CA VAL A 54 1.04 7.72 3.65
C VAL A 54 -0.02 8.35 4.53
N ILE A 55 -1.09 8.83 3.89
CA ILE A 55 -2.30 9.28 4.57
C ILE A 55 -3.11 8.06 4.96
N GLN A 56 -3.28 7.85 6.26
CA GLN A 56 -4.13 6.78 6.78
C GLN A 56 -5.56 7.25 7.00
N ILE A 57 -6.52 6.48 6.49
CA ILE A 57 -7.96 6.75 6.68
C ILE A 57 -8.64 5.56 7.38
N PRO A 58 -9.71 5.77 8.15
CA PRO A 58 -10.47 4.67 8.73
C PRO A 58 -11.09 3.79 7.64
N GLY A 59 -11.08 2.48 7.85
CA GLY A 59 -11.59 1.52 6.86
C GLY A 59 -11.84 0.11 7.40
N SER A 60 -12.02 -0.02 8.73
CA SER A 60 -12.22 -1.32 9.39
C SER A 60 -13.42 -2.10 8.82
N GLU A 61 -14.51 -1.41 8.49
CA GLU A 61 -15.71 -2.05 7.92
C GLU A 61 -15.53 -2.46 6.46
N LEU A 62 -14.89 -1.62 5.64
CA LEU A 62 -14.63 -1.94 4.23
C LEU A 62 -13.65 -3.11 4.08
N LYS A 63 -12.65 -3.21 4.97
CA LYS A 63 -11.71 -4.34 5.02
C LYS A 63 -12.41 -5.69 5.21
N LYS A 64 -13.58 -5.75 5.87
CA LYS A 64 -14.36 -6.99 6.01
C LYS A 64 -14.89 -7.50 4.66
N GLY A 65 -15.10 -6.60 3.71
CA GLY A 65 -15.42 -6.92 2.32
C GLY A 65 -14.22 -7.38 1.48
N ASN A 66 -13.05 -7.58 2.10
CA ASN A 66 -11.80 -7.95 1.45
C ASN A 66 -11.34 -6.95 0.36
N GLY A 67 -11.71 -5.67 0.53
CA GLY A 67 -11.31 -4.55 -0.34
C GLY A 67 -10.41 -3.56 0.40
N GLY A 68 -9.32 -3.14 -0.23
CA GLY A 68 -8.51 -2.02 0.23
C GLY A 68 -8.83 -0.72 -0.52
N VAL A 69 -8.11 0.36 -0.21
CA VAL A 69 -8.37 1.69 -0.80
C VAL A 69 -8.25 1.67 -2.32
N HIS A 70 -7.23 0.98 -2.87
CA HIS A 70 -7.06 0.87 -4.31
C HIS A 70 -8.25 0.18 -4.97
N CYS A 71 -8.76 -0.90 -4.37
CA CYS A 71 -9.93 -1.63 -4.87
C CYS A 71 -11.20 -0.76 -4.96
N MET A 72 -11.31 0.27 -4.12
CA MET A 72 -12.46 1.16 -4.05
C MET A 72 -12.35 2.36 -5.02
N THR A 73 -11.33 2.37 -5.88
CA THR A 73 -11.04 3.48 -6.79
C THR A 73 -10.79 3.00 -8.21
N CYS A 74 -11.07 3.87 -9.18
CA CYS A 74 -10.76 3.65 -10.58
C CYS A 74 -10.14 4.95 -11.11
N PRO A 75 -8.80 5.08 -11.13
CA PRO A 75 -8.15 6.30 -11.59
C PRO A 75 -8.52 6.59 -13.05
N ILE A 76 -9.09 7.77 -13.31
CA ILE A 76 -9.49 8.20 -14.66
C ILE A 76 -8.34 8.92 -15.36
N LEU A 77 -7.52 9.65 -14.61
CA LEU A 77 -6.38 10.41 -15.09
C LEU A 77 -5.25 10.37 -14.05
N ARG A 78 -4.02 10.29 -14.54
CA ARG A 78 -2.78 10.50 -13.78
C ARG A 78 -1.86 11.38 -14.62
N THR A 79 -1.14 12.28 -13.97
CA THR A 79 -0.24 13.26 -14.59
C THR A 79 1.19 12.99 -14.20
#